data_AF-A0A1V4ELW8-F1
#
_entry.id   AF-A0A1V4ELW8-F1
#
_cell.length_a   1.000
_cell.length_b   1.000
_cell.length_c   1.000
_cell.angle_alpha   90.00
_cell.angle_beta   90.00
_cell.angle_gamma   90.00
#
_symmetry.space_group_name_H-M   'P 1'
#
loop_
_entity.id
_entity.type
_entity.pdbx_description
1 polymer ?
#
loop_
_entity_poly.entity_id
_entity_poly.type
_entity_poly.pdbx_seq_one_letter_code
_entity_poly.pdbx_strand_id
1 'polypeptide(L)'
;MKLVYKVLASLVAAEVAVQAMMVVLGDAGLFKYVEQGGVVDKAAAESGGIEFPEFFAFVVHGMNGMMVIPLIALLLLVSSFFAKIPGAVKGAALVVLLVAVQVSLGLLGHQIPALGALHGLNALLLFSAAVHAARRGRGAVVSAPAQSHARVETVA
;
A
#
# COMPACT_ATOMS: atom_id res chain seq x y z
N MET A 1 13.97 -15.66 3.88
CA MET A 1 12.84 -14.78 3.48
C MET A 1 12.24 -13.92 4.62
N LYS A 2 12.70 -14.01 5.87
CA LYS A 2 12.16 -13.16 6.97
C LYS A 2 12.33 -11.65 6.73
N LEU A 3 13.53 -11.23 6.30
CA LEU A 3 13.80 -9.82 5.98
C LEU A 3 12.96 -9.36 4.78
N VAL A 4 12.94 -10.14 3.70
CA VAL A 4 12.13 -9.86 2.50
C VAL A 4 10.66 -9.68 2.87
N TYR A 5 10.09 -10.63 3.63
CA TYR A 5 8.72 -10.53 4.14
C TYR A 5 8.48 -9.25 4.93
N LYS A 6 9.39 -8.90 5.86
CA LYS A 6 9.30 -7.66 6.64
C LYS A 6 9.29 -6.42 5.73
N VAL A 7 10.22 -6.35 4.79
CA VAL A 7 10.37 -5.21 3.87
C VAL A 7 9.15 -5.07 2.97
N LEU A 8 8.69 -6.15 2.35
CA LEU A 8 7.50 -6.12 1.50
C LEU A 8 6.25 -5.69 2.27
N ALA A 9 6.06 -6.19 3.49
CA ALA A 9 4.95 -5.75 4.34
C ALA A 9 5.06 -4.26 4.72
N SER A 10 6.26 -3.77 5.00
CA SER A 10 6.50 -2.33 5.23
C SER A 10 6.23 -1.49 3.99
N LEU A 11 6.61 -1.97 2.80
CA LEU A 11 6.36 -1.29 1.54
C LEU A 11 4.86 -1.16 1.27
N VAL A 12 4.06 -2.22 1.45
CA VAL A 12 2.59 -2.11 1.32
C VAL A 12 2.03 -1.01 2.22
N ALA A 13 2.46 -0.94 3.50
CA ALA A 13 2.00 0.10 4.40
C ALA A 13 2.42 1.51 3.94
N ALA A 14 3.67 1.67 3.50
CA ALA A 14 4.17 2.95 3.00
C ALA A 14 3.41 3.40 1.73
N GLU A 15 3.16 2.49 0.80
CA GLU A 15 2.41 2.78 -0.43
C GLU A 15 0.97 3.22 -0.14
N VAL A 16 0.28 2.58 0.82
CA VAL A 16 -1.07 3.03 1.23
C VAL A 16 -1.02 4.43 1.83
N ALA A 17 0.01 4.75 2.64
CA ALA A 17 0.17 6.09 3.18
C ALA A 17 0.42 7.14 2.09
N VAL A 18 1.27 6.82 1.09
CA VAL A 18 1.49 7.66 -0.09
C VAL A 18 0.18 7.87 -0.85
N GLN A 19 -0.63 6.83 -1.03
CA GLN A 19 -1.94 6.95 -1.67
C GLN A 19 -2.88 7.93 -0.95
N ALA A 20 -2.91 7.88 0.38
CA ALA A 20 -3.70 8.81 1.18
C ALA A 20 -3.17 10.25 1.07
N MET A 21 -1.85 10.44 1.04
CA MET A 21 -1.26 11.77 0.82
C MET A 21 -1.62 12.32 -0.57
N MET A 22 -1.52 11.49 -1.61
CA MET A 22 -1.74 11.90 -2.99
C MET A 22 -3.20 12.26 -3.27
N VAL A 23 -4.17 11.53 -2.71
CA VAL A 23 -5.58 11.88 -2.91
C VAL A 23 -5.93 13.23 -2.25
N VAL A 24 -5.37 13.52 -1.08
CA VAL A 24 -5.57 14.82 -0.39
C VAL A 24 -4.85 15.95 -1.13
N LEU A 25 -3.66 15.71 -1.68
CA LEU A 25 -2.96 16.69 -2.52
C LEU A 25 -3.77 17.02 -3.79
N GLY A 26 -4.29 15.99 -4.48
CA GLY A 26 -5.13 16.17 -5.66
C GLY A 26 -6.43 16.92 -5.33
N ASP A 27 -7.07 16.58 -4.21
CA ASP A 27 -8.29 17.23 -3.73
C ASP A 27 -8.05 18.72 -3.42
N ALA A 28 -6.99 19.05 -2.66
CA ALA A 28 -6.63 20.43 -2.38
C ALA A 28 -6.30 21.24 -3.65
N GLY A 29 -5.59 20.63 -4.60
CA GLY A 29 -5.30 21.23 -5.90
C GLY A 29 -6.56 21.47 -6.74
N LEU A 30 -7.51 20.53 -6.72
CA LEU A 30 -8.81 20.66 -7.38
C LEU A 30 -9.60 21.84 -6.82
N PHE A 31 -9.73 21.96 -5.49
CA PHE A 31 -10.42 23.09 -4.88
C PHE A 31 -9.78 24.42 -5.28
N LYS A 32 -8.45 24.52 -5.22
CA LYS A 32 -7.72 25.72 -5.63
C LYS A 32 -7.95 26.06 -7.12
N TYR A 33 -7.93 25.05 -7.99
CA TYR A 33 -8.19 25.24 -9.43
C TYR A 33 -9.60 25.80 -9.67
N VAL A 34 -10.61 25.25 -8.98
CA VAL A 34 -12.00 25.72 -9.06
C VAL A 34 -12.16 27.13 -8.50
N GLU A 35 -11.52 27.45 -7.37
CA GLU A 35 -11.52 28.81 -6.79
C GLU A 35 -10.93 29.85 -7.73
N GLN A 36 -10.01 29.45 -8.63
CA GLN A 36 -9.41 30.30 -9.65
C GLN A 36 -10.24 30.41 -10.94
N GLY A 37 -11.45 29.84 -10.96
CA GLY A 37 -12.35 29.85 -12.12
C GLY A 37 -12.16 28.66 -13.06
N GLY A 38 -11.33 27.69 -12.69
CA GLY A 38 -11.18 26.43 -13.41
C GLY A 38 -12.46 25.58 -13.37
N VAL A 39 -12.69 24.81 -14.43
CA VAL A 39 -13.83 23.91 -14.53
C VAL A 39 -13.33 22.51 -14.86
N VAL A 40 -13.78 21.52 -14.10
CA VAL A 40 -13.60 20.09 -14.40
C VAL A 40 -14.96 19.53 -14.78
N ASP A 41 -15.14 19.23 -16.05
CA ASP A 41 -16.33 18.61 -16.59
C ASP A 41 -15.99 17.31 -17.34
N LYS A 42 -16.98 16.72 -18.01
CA LYS A 42 -16.77 15.50 -18.78
C LYS A 42 -15.78 15.71 -19.94
N ALA A 43 -15.83 16.86 -20.61
CA ALA A 43 -14.94 17.13 -21.74
C ALA A 43 -13.48 17.23 -21.28
N ALA A 44 -13.24 17.87 -20.12
CA ALA A 44 -11.95 17.89 -19.45
C ALA A 44 -11.47 16.47 -19.10
N ALA A 45 -12.32 15.63 -18.51
CA ALA A 45 -11.95 14.26 -18.15
C ALA A 45 -11.60 13.37 -19.36
N GLU A 46 -12.28 13.58 -20.49
CA GLU A 46 -12.04 12.83 -21.74
C GLU A 46 -10.89 13.40 -22.59
N SER A 47 -10.43 14.62 -22.30
CA SER A 47 -9.32 15.27 -23.01
C SER A 47 -7.98 14.52 -22.84
N GLY A 48 -7.86 13.75 -21.74
CA GLY A 48 -6.62 13.11 -21.33
C GLY A 48 -5.53 14.10 -20.86
N GLY A 49 -5.88 15.38 -20.72
CA GLY A 49 -5.00 16.46 -20.31
C GLY A 49 -4.75 16.52 -18.80
N ILE A 50 -3.68 17.22 -18.43
CA ILE A 50 -3.44 17.65 -17.05
C ILE A 50 -4.16 18.99 -16.89
N GLU A 51 -5.36 18.95 -16.31
CA GLU A 51 -6.22 20.13 -16.17
C GLU A 51 -5.66 21.16 -15.17
N PHE A 52 -4.92 20.69 -14.16
CA PHE A 52 -4.27 21.52 -13.16
C PHE A 52 -3.00 20.85 -12.63
N PRO A 53 -2.04 21.61 -12.07
CA PRO A 53 -0.72 21.09 -11.72
C PRO A 53 -0.73 19.87 -10.82
N GLU A 54 -1.64 19.77 -9.85
CA GLU A 54 -1.74 18.66 -8.89
C GLU A 54 -2.55 17.45 -9.40
N PHE A 55 -3.09 17.47 -10.62
CA PHE A 55 -3.88 16.37 -11.18
C PHE A 55 -3.07 15.05 -11.22
N PHE A 56 -1.75 15.12 -11.36
CA PHE A 56 -0.87 13.95 -11.29
C PHE A 56 -1.05 13.15 -9.99
N ALA A 57 -1.48 13.79 -8.90
CA ALA A 57 -1.66 13.11 -7.62
C ALA A 57 -2.80 12.07 -7.69
N PHE A 58 -3.87 12.34 -8.44
CA PHE A 58 -4.91 11.35 -8.72
C PHE A 58 -4.40 10.20 -9.61
N VAL A 59 -3.56 10.52 -10.61
CA VAL A 59 -2.91 9.50 -11.46
C VAL A 59 -2.01 8.58 -10.62
N VAL A 60 -1.19 9.15 -9.74
CA VAL A 60 -0.33 8.39 -8.82
C VAL A 60 -1.17 7.55 -7.87
N HIS A 61 -2.24 8.10 -7.28
CA HIS A 61 -3.16 7.37 -6.42
C HIS A 61 -3.73 6.14 -7.15
N GLY A 62 -4.27 6.33 -8.34
CA GLY A 62 -4.87 5.26 -9.16
C GLY A 62 -3.85 4.20 -9.61
N MET A 63 -2.72 4.61 -10.19
CA MET A 63 -1.69 3.68 -10.67
C MET A 63 -1.06 2.89 -9.53
N ASN A 64 -0.77 3.53 -8.41
CA ASN A 64 -0.22 2.85 -7.24
C ASN A 64 -1.19 1.79 -6.70
N GLY A 65 -2.47 2.15 -6.56
CA GLY A 65 -3.50 1.25 -6.04
C GLY A 65 -3.84 0.08 -6.95
N MET A 66 -3.82 0.30 -8.27
CA MET A 66 -4.18 -0.71 -9.26
C MET A 66 -3.03 -1.64 -9.65
N MET A 67 -1.78 -1.19 -9.53
CA MET A 67 -0.63 -1.92 -10.07
C MET A 67 0.44 -2.24 -9.02
N VAL A 68 0.96 -1.22 -8.35
CA VAL A 68 2.15 -1.37 -7.48
C VAL A 68 1.80 -2.10 -6.18
N ILE A 69 0.75 -1.66 -5.47
CA ILE A 69 0.31 -2.34 -4.23
C ILE A 69 -0.07 -3.82 -4.50
N PRO A 70 -0.88 -4.16 -5.51
CA PRO A 70 -1.19 -5.55 -5.84
C PRO A 70 0.06 -6.40 -6.10
N LEU A 71 1.02 -5.87 -6.87
CA LEU A 71 2.26 -6.58 -7.14
C LEU A 71 3.05 -6.86 -5.85
N ILE A 72 3.24 -5.85 -5.00
CA ILE A 72 3.98 -6.00 -3.74
C ILE A 72 3.24 -6.96 -2.79
N ALA A 73 1.90 -6.92 -2.74
CA ALA A 73 1.09 -7.82 -1.93
C ALA A 73 1.21 -9.28 -2.39
N LEU A 74 1.25 -9.54 -3.69
CA LEU A 74 1.50 -10.88 -4.24
C LEU A 74 2.92 -11.35 -3.91
N LEU A 75 3.93 -10.49 -4.07
CA LEU A 75 5.31 -10.81 -3.66
C LEU A 75 5.40 -11.09 -2.15
N LEU A 76 4.66 -10.34 -1.33
CA LEU A 76 4.56 -10.58 0.11
C LEU A 76 3.99 -11.97 0.38
N LEU A 77 2.89 -12.35 -0.28
CA LEU A 77 2.29 -13.67 -0.18
C LEU A 77 3.27 -14.77 -0.58
N VAL A 78 3.93 -14.64 -1.73
CA VAL A 78 4.96 -15.60 -2.18
C VAL A 78 6.07 -15.72 -1.14
N SER A 79 6.61 -14.59 -0.65
CA SER A 79 7.68 -14.59 0.36
C SER A 79 7.27 -15.25 1.68
N SER A 80 5.98 -15.20 2.03
CA SER A 80 5.45 -15.66 3.30
C SER A 80 5.57 -17.17 3.49
N PHE A 81 5.44 -17.96 2.41
CA PHE A 81 5.61 -19.41 2.42
C PHE A 81 7.02 -19.84 2.85
N PHE A 82 8.02 -19.02 2.53
CA PHE A 82 9.43 -19.27 2.80
C PHE A 82 9.94 -18.52 4.03
N ALA A 83 9.14 -17.62 4.60
CA ALA A 83 9.55 -16.79 5.74
C ALA A 83 9.73 -17.63 7.02
N LYS A 84 9.02 -18.77 7.14
CA LYS A 84 9.01 -19.64 8.32
C LYS A 84 8.67 -18.87 9.61
N ILE A 85 7.74 -17.92 9.51
CA ILE A 85 7.20 -17.15 10.63
C ILE A 85 5.78 -17.67 10.91
N PRO A 86 5.45 -18.09 12.14
CA PRO A 86 4.11 -18.54 12.49
C PRO A 86 3.05 -17.50 12.08
N GLY A 87 2.07 -17.92 11.29
CA GLY A 87 0.98 -17.06 10.83
C GLY A 87 1.30 -16.09 9.69
N ALA A 88 2.53 -16.08 9.13
CA ALA A 88 2.88 -15.16 8.03
C ALA A 88 2.02 -15.36 6.78
N VAL A 89 1.74 -16.61 6.40
CA VAL A 89 0.88 -16.90 5.23
C VAL A 89 -0.53 -16.35 5.44
N LYS A 90 -1.12 -16.57 6.62
CA LYS A 90 -2.46 -16.03 6.95
C LYS A 90 -2.47 -14.50 6.91
N GLY A 91 -1.44 -13.85 7.45
CA GLY A 91 -1.30 -12.40 7.42
C GLY A 91 -1.14 -11.84 6.00
N ALA A 92 -0.30 -12.46 5.18
CA ALA A 92 -0.12 -12.06 3.78
C ALA A 92 -1.37 -12.29 2.92
N ALA A 93 -2.08 -13.41 3.13
CA ALA A 93 -3.35 -13.68 2.46
C ALA A 93 -4.42 -12.64 2.83
N LEU A 94 -4.47 -12.20 4.09
CA LEU A 94 -5.35 -11.11 4.51
C LEU A 94 -5.00 -9.80 3.78
N VAL A 95 -3.72 -9.47 3.65
CA VAL A 95 -3.28 -8.28 2.89
C VAL A 95 -3.74 -8.37 1.44
N VAL A 96 -3.55 -9.51 0.76
CA VAL A 96 -4.01 -9.71 -0.63
C VAL A 96 -5.54 -9.57 -0.74
N LEU A 97 -6.29 -10.16 0.18
CA LEU A 97 -7.75 -10.03 0.21
C LEU A 97 -8.18 -8.57 0.35
N LEU A 98 -7.57 -7.84 1.29
CA LEU A 98 -7.87 -6.43 1.51
C LEU A 98 -7.50 -5.57 0.29
N VAL A 99 -6.42 -5.90 -0.43
CA VAL A 99 -6.07 -5.24 -1.70
C VAL A 99 -7.13 -5.49 -2.77
N ALA A 100 -7.59 -6.73 -2.94
CA ALA A 100 -8.63 -7.06 -3.90
C ALA A 100 -9.94 -6.31 -3.61
N VAL A 101 -10.33 -6.25 -2.33
CA VAL A 101 -11.47 -5.44 -1.87
C VAL A 101 -11.22 -3.95 -2.15
N GLN A 102 -10.02 -3.43 -1.85
CA GLN A 102 -9.66 -2.02 -2.05
C GLN A 102 -9.82 -1.60 -3.51
N VAL A 103 -9.24 -2.37 -4.43
CA VAL A 103 -9.31 -2.15 -5.88
C VAL A 103 -10.76 -2.18 -6.35
N SER A 104 -11.54 -3.17 -5.89
CA SER A 104 -12.95 -3.30 -6.27
C SER A 104 -13.77 -2.09 -5.82
N LEU A 105 -13.60 -1.66 -4.56
CA LEU A 105 -14.28 -0.47 -4.02
C LEU A 105 -13.85 0.82 -4.73
N GLY A 106 -12.57 0.92 -5.13
CA GLY A 106 -12.05 2.09 -5.86
C GLY A 106 -12.68 2.22 -7.25
N LEU A 107 -12.68 1.13 -8.02
CA LEU A 107 -13.29 1.10 -9.35
C LEU A 107 -14.81 1.35 -9.31
N LEU A 108 -15.51 0.68 -8.40
CA LEU A 108 -16.97 0.85 -8.25
C LEU A 108 -17.35 2.21 -7.64
N GLY A 109 -16.44 2.86 -6.91
CA GLY A 109 -16.62 4.19 -6.34
C GLY A 109 -16.89 5.27 -7.38
N HIS A 110 -16.38 5.11 -8.62
CA HIS A 110 -16.67 5.99 -9.74
C HIS A 110 -18.14 5.95 -10.19
N GLN A 111 -18.87 4.89 -9.84
CA GLN A 111 -20.29 4.73 -10.17
C GLN A 111 -21.19 4.91 -8.95
N ILE A 112 -20.71 4.52 -7.76
CA ILE A 112 -21.46 4.56 -6.51
C ILE A 112 -20.61 5.34 -5.49
N PRO A 113 -20.79 6.67 -5.37
CA PRO A 113 -19.93 7.52 -4.53
C PRO A 113 -19.82 7.06 -3.07
N ALA A 114 -20.88 6.49 -2.50
CA ALA A 114 -20.88 5.97 -1.14
C ALA A 114 -19.84 4.86 -0.90
N LEU A 115 -19.45 4.12 -1.94
CA LEU A 115 -18.38 3.11 -1.84
C LEU A 115 -17.00 3.76 -1.63
N GLY A 116 -16.82 5.03 -1.94
CA GLY A 116 -15.60 5.79 -1.61
C GLY A 116 -15.32 5.84 -0.11
N ALA A 117 -16.36 5.94 0.73
CA ALA A 117 -16.20 5.88 2.19
C ALA A 117 -15.72 4.50 2.66
N LEU A 118 -16.29 3.43 2.09
CA LEU A 118 -15.85 2.06 2.38
C LEU A 118 -14.43 1.81 1.87
N HIS A 119 -14.06 2.38 0.72
CA HIS A 119 -12.70 2.35 0.19
C HIS A 119 -11.71 3.01 1.16
N GLY A 120 -12.04 4.18 1.72
CA GLY A 120 -11.23 4.83 2.75
C GLY A 120 -11.08 3.99 4.01
N LEU A 121 -12.16 3.38 4.50
CA LEU A 121 -12.11 2.48 5.65
C LEU A 121 -11.24 1.24 5.38
N ASN A 122 -11.40 0.60 4.22
CA ASN A 122 -10.62 -0.57 3.85
C ASN A 122 -9.13 -0.24 3.65
N ALA A 123 -8.79 0.98 3.23
CA ALA A 123 -7.40 1.45 3.19
C ALA A 123 -6.75 1.42 4.59
N LEU A 124 -7.46 1.87 5.63
CA LEU A 124 -6.98 1.83 7.01
C LEU A 124 -6.81 0.38 7.51
N LEU A 125 -7.72 -0.52 7.14
CA LEU A 125 -7.61 -1.94 7.45
C LEU A 125 -6.40 -2.57 6.76
N LEU A 126 -6.20 -2.30 5.47
CA LEU A 126 -5.07 -2.75 4.69
C LEU A 126 -3.74 -2.25 5.27
N PHE A 127 -3.63 -0.95 5.55
CA PHE A 127 -2.48 -0.34 6.19
C PHE A 127 -2.16 -1.03 7.53
N SER A 128 -3.18 -1.20 8.37
CA SER A 128 -3.02 -1.82 9.70
C SER A 128 -2.59 -3.28 9.60
N ALA A 129 -3.16 -4.04 8.66
CA ALA A 129 -2.77 -5.42 8.40
C ALA A 129 -1.31 -5.52 7.92
N ALA A 130 -0.89 -4.62 7.01
CA ALA A 130 0.49 -4.56 6.52
C ALA A 130 1.49 -4.19 7.62
N VAL A 131 1.19 -3.19 8.45
CA VAL A 131 2.00 -2.82 9.62
C VAL A 131 2.12 -3.99 10.59
N HIS A 132 1.02 -4.69 10.87
CA HIS A 132 1.01 -5.87 11.74
C HIS A 132 1.88 -7.00 11.18
N ALA A 133 1.81 -7.26 9.88
CA ALA A 133 2.67 -8.20 9.19
C ALA A 133 4.16 -7.79 9.30
N ALA A 134 4.49 -6.52 9.09
CA ALA A 134 5.85 -6.01 9.21
C ALA A 134 6.40 -6.14 10.64
N ARG A 135 5.59 -5.86 11.66
CA ARG A 135 5.99 -6.01 13.08
C ARG A 135 6.29 -7.47 13.43
N ARG A 136 5.49 -8.43 12.95
CA ARG A 136 5.80 -9.86 13.07
C ARG A 136 7.12 -10.22 12.39
N GLY A 137 7.35 -9.68 11.18
CA GLY A 137 8.60 -9.84 10.45
C GLY A 137 9.82 -9.35 11.25
N ARG A 138 9.70 -8.18 11.90
CA ARG A 138 10.76 -7.61 12.74
C ARG A 138 11.13 -8.52 13.90
N GLY A 139 10.15 -9.03 14.66
CA GLY A 139 10.41 -9.95 15.77
C GLY A 139 11.18 -11.18 15.31
N ALA A 140 10.78 -11.77 14.18
CA ALA A 140 11.44 -12.96 13.64
C ALA A 140 12.87 -12.71 13.10
N VAL A 141 13.16 -11.50 12.62
CA VAL A 141 14.52 -11.08 12.19
C VAL A 141 15.42 -10.85 13.39
N VAL A 142 14.92 -10.19 14.45
CA VAL A 142 15.70 -9.92 15.68
C VAL A 142 16.06 -11.21 16.41
N SER A 143 15.18 -12.22 16.40
CA SER A 143 15.46 -13.53 17.01
C SER A 143 16.34 -14.46 16.16
N ALA A 144 16.86 -14.02 15.00
CA ALA A 144 17.83 -14.82 14.24
C ALA A 144 19.18 -14.82 14.98
N PRO A 145 19.88 -15.96 15.13
CA PRO A 145 21.01 -16.04 16.05
C PRO A 145 22.19 -15.16 15.60
N ALA A 146 22.72 -14.35 16.52
CA ALA A 146 24.04 -13.71 16.42
C ALA A 146 25.17 -14.74 16.65
N GLN A 147 25.14 -15.88 15.95
CA GLN A 147 26.01 -17.04 16.22
C GLN A 147 27.17 -17.22 15.21
N SER A 148 27.86 -16.16 14.78
CA SER A 148 29.08 -16.34 13.96
C SER A 148 30.39 -15.79 14.53
N HIS A 149 30.40 -15.15 15.71
CA HIS A 149 31.65 -14.53 16.21
C HIS A 149 32.12 -14.98 17.61
N ALA A 150 31.40 -15.85 18.32
CA ALA A 150 31.78 -16.27 19.68
C ALA A 150 32.49 -17.64 19.78
N ARG A 151 32.84 -18.28 18.66
CA ARG A 151 33.49 -19.61 18.65
C ARG A 151 34.84 -19.60 17.93
N VAL A 152 35.75 -18.70 18.32
CA VAL A 152 37.17 -18.79 17.91
C VAL A 152 38.15 -18.60 19.08
N GLU A 153 37.76 -18.04 20.22
CA GLU A 153 38.66 -17.91 21.37
C GLU A 153 38.40 -19.02 22.41
N THR A 154 38.99 -20.20 22.21
CA THR A 154 39.37 -21.15 23.29
C THR A 154 40.13 -22.35 22.72
N VAL A 155 41.28 -22.11 22.09
CA VAL A 155 42.38 -23.09 22.04
C VAL A 155 43.70 -22.32 21.97
N ALA A 156 44.30 -22.04 23.14
CA ALA A 156 45.74 -21.90 23.35
C ALA A 156 46.01 -21.88 24.87
#